data_AF-A0A379YPH3-F1
#
_entry.id   AF-A0A379YPH3-F1
#
_cell.length_a   1.000
_cell.length_b   1.000
_cell.length_c   1.000
_cell.angle_alpha   90.00
_cell.angle_beta   90.00
_cell.angle_gamma   90.00
#
_symmetry.space_group_name_H-M   'P 1'
#
loop_
_entity.id
_entity.type
_entity.pdbx_description
1 polymer ?
#
loop_
_entity_poly.entity_id
_entity_poly.type
_entity_poly.pdbx_seq_one_letter_code
_entity_poly.pdbx_strand_id
1 'polypeptide(L)' 'MRLMVALDVGGAIKGQHFDMYQGIGPEAGHSAGYYNHYGRVWVLKNNGGGQLFSANQSNRGGSLLATR' A
#
# COMPACT_ATOMS: atom_id res chain seq x y z
N MET A 1 5.04 14.64 -4.25
CA MET A 1 3.99 13.62 -4.44
C MET A 1 4.65 12.25 -4.56
N ARG A 2 4.10 11.21 -3.91
CA ARG A 2 4.63 9.83 -3.91
C ARG A 2 3.46 8.84 -4.01
N LEU A 3 3.66 7.71 -4.70
CA LEU A 3 2.77 6.55 -4.65
C LEU A 3 3.34 5.56 -3.63
N MET A 4 2.48 5.01 -2.77
CA MET A 4 2.88 4.11 -1.68
C MET A 4 1.94 2.90 -1.64
N VAL A 5 2.42 1.81 -1.04
CA VAL A 5 1.65 0.58 -0.84
C VAL A 5 1.63 0.28 0.66
N ALA A 6 0.45 -0.05 1.20
CA ALA A 6 0.31 -0.49 2.58
C ALA A 6 0.81 -1.95 2.70
N LEU A 7 2.04 -2.12 3.17
CA LEU A 7 2.72 -3.43 3.26
C LEU A 7 2.98 -3.90 4.70
N ASP A 8 2.73 -3.04 5.70
CA ASP A 8 3.01 -3.34 7.11
C ASP A 8 1.92 -2.80 8.06
N VAL A 9 1.96 -3.26 9.31
CA VAL A 9 1.03 -2.89 10.38
C VAL A 9 1.79 -2.50 11.65
N GLY A 10 1.22 -1.61 12.47
CA GLY A 10 1.86 -1.14 13.70
C GLY A 10 0.91 -1.06 14.89
N GLY A 11 1.43 -1.37 16.09
CA GLY A 11 0.66 -1.29 17.33
C GLY A 11 0.11 0.11 17.61
N ALA A 12 0.90 1.16 17.34
CA ALA A 12 0.53 2.56 17.53
C ALA A 12 -0.10 3.23 16.29
N ILE A 13 -0.15 2.53 15.16
CA ILE A 13 -0.70 3.05 13.91
C ILE A 13 -2.18 2.67 13.86
N LYS A 14 -3.05 3.67 14.07
CA LYS A 14 -4.50 3.51 14.23
C LYS A 14 -5.25 4.57 13.43
N GLY A 15 -6.48 4.24 13.00
CA GLY A 15 -7.31 5.15 12.23
C GLY A 15 -6.68 5.51 10.88
N GLN A 16 -6.51 6.81 10.60
CA GLN A 16 -5.90 7.34 9.38
C GLN A 16 -4.41 7.70 9.56
N HIS A 17 -3.77 7.20 10.62
CA HIS A 17 -2.34 7.37 10.84
C HIS A 17 -1.54 6.45 9.90
N PHE A 18 -0.50 6.97 9.27
CA PHE A 18 0.41 6.21 8.40
C PHE A 18 1.83 6.30 8.94
N ASP A 19 2.54 5.18 8.90
CA ASP A 19 3.98 5.15 9.09
C ASP A 19 4.66 4.93 7.74
N MET A 20 5.63 5.79 7.42
CA MET A 20 6.36 5.73 6.16
C MET A 20 7.74 5.12 6.40
N TYR A 21 7.95 3.92 5.87
CA TYR A 21 9.27 3.32 5.83
C TYR A 21 10.21 4.13 4.91
N GLN A 22 11.27 4.71 5.49
CA GLN A 22 12.23 5.55 4.76
C GLN A 22 13.46 4.78 4.25
N GLY A 23 13.67 3.53 4.68
CA GLY A 23 14.84 2.73 4.32
C GLY A 23 15.63 2.24 5.54
N ILE A 24 16.90 1.88 5.32
CA ILE A 24 17.83 1.37 6.35
C ILE A 24 19.00 2.33 6.50
N GLY A 25 19.48 2.49 7.74
CA GLY A 25 20.69 3.24 8.06
C GLY A 25 20.41 4.60 8.74
N PRO A 26 21.47 5.32 9.14
CA PRO A 26 21.35 6.53 9.95
C PRO A 26 20.53 7.65 9.29
N GLU A 27 20.74 7.87 7.98
CA GLU A 27 20.01 8.89 7.22
C GLU A 27 18.50 8.60 7.13
N ALA A 28 18.12 7.33 7.00
CA ALA A 28 16.72 6.94 7.02
C ALA A 28 16.08 7.26 8.37
N GLY A 29 16.79 7.02 9.47
CA GLY A 29 16.34 7.37 10.82
C GLY A 29 16.14 8.87 11.02
N HIS A 30 17.09 9.70 10.57
CA HIS A 30 16.96 11.16 10.62
C HIS A 30 15.73 11.62 9.82
N SER A 31 15.56 11.10 8.61
CA SER A 31 14.41 11.45 7.78
C SER A 31 13.08 11.02 8.42
N ALA A 32 13.00 9.83 9.02
CA ALA A 32 11.79 9.32 9.66
C ALA A 32 11.33 10.20 10.83
N GLY A 33 12.28 10.73 11.61
CA GLY A 33 11.97 11.66 12.71
C GLY A 33 11.27 12.94 12.25
N TYR A 34 11.55 13.39 11.03
CA TYR A 34 10.87 14.53 10.42
C TYR A 34 9.50 14.22 9.82
N TYR A 35 8.97 12.99 9.88
CA TYR A 35 7.66 12.67 9.27
C TYR A 35 6.50 12.54 10.25
N ASN A 36 6.62 13.10 11.46
CA ASN A 36 5.47 13.39 12.32
C ASN A 36 4.69 14.63 11.83
N HIS A 37 4.18 14.56 10.60
CA HIS A 37 3.56 15.70 9.93
C HIS A 37 2.24 15.31 9.27
N TYR A 38 1.36 16.30 9.11
CA TYR A 38 0.09 16.12 8.41
C TYR A 38 0.29 16.18 6.89
N GLY A 39 -0.45 15.34 6.18
CA GLY A 39 -0.46 15.29 4.72
C GLY A 39 -1.83 14.93 4.18
N ARG A 40 -1.95 14.89 2.85
CA ARG A 40 -3.14 14.41 2.15
C ARG A 40 -2.83 13.08 1.47
N VAL A 41 -3.77 12.16 1.56
CA VAL A 41 -3.70 10.85 0.93
C VAL A 41 -4.98 10.55 0.17
N TRP A 42 -4.85 9.80 -0.91
CA TRP A 42 -5.97 9.30 -1.70
C TRP A 42 -5.80 7.80 -1.87
N VAL A 43 -6.84 7.04 -1.51
CA VAL A 43 -6.86 5.60 -1.71
C VAL A 43 -7.26 5.33 -3.15
N LEU A 44 -6.36 4.71 -3.90
CA LEU A 44 -6.65 4.26 -5.26
C LEU A 44 -7.40 2.93 -5.20
N LYS A 45 -8.50 2.83 -5.95
CA LYS A 45 -9.35 1.64 -6.04
C LYS A 45 -9.56 1.26 -7.50
N ASN A 46 -9.65 -0.04 -7.78
CA ASN A 46 -10.04 -0.52 -9.09
C ASN A 46 -11.52 -0.23 -9.32
N ASN A 47 -11.87 0.24 -10.51
CA ASN A 47 -13.26 0.53 -10.88
C ASN A 47 -14.13 -0.74 -11.02
N GLY A 48 -13.51 -1.93 -11.13
CA GLY A 48 -14.20 -3.22 -11.31
C GLY A 48 -14.22 -4.15 -10.09
N GLY A 49 -13.90 -3.69 -8.88
CA GLY A 49 -13.94 -4.50 -7.64
C GLY A 49 -12.83 -5.56 -7.48
N GLY A 50 -12.01 -5.81 -8.51
CA GLY A 50 -10.85 -6.70 -8.43
C GLY A 50 -9.62 -6.04 -7.78
N GLN A 51 -8.82 -6.83 -7.08
CA GLN A 51 -7.61 -6.39 -6.38
C GLN A 51 -6.62 -5.71 -7.36
N LEU A 52 -6.24 -4.45 -7.09
CA LEU A 52 -5.31 -3.64 -7.91
C LEU A 52 -3.93 -4.28 -8.09
N PHE A 53 -3.49 -5.04 -7.09
CA PHE A 53 -2.27 -5.81 -7.12
C PHE A 53 -2.62 -7.27 -6.87
N SER A 54 -2.73 -8.05 -7.95
CA SER A 54 -2.87 -9.50 -7.85
C SER A 54 -1.48 -10.12 -7.81
N ALA A 55 -1.19 -10.94 -6.79
CA ALA A 55 -0.01 -11.78 -6.79
C ALA A 55 -0.02 -12.60 -8.09
N ASN A 56 1.12 -12.64 -8.79
CA ASN A 56 1.26 -13.20 -10.13
C ASN A 56 0.74 -14.65 -10.18
N GLN A 57 -0.55 -14.82 -10.46
CA GLN A 57 -1.15 -16.12 -10.72
C GLN A 57 -0.70 -16.49 -12.13
N SER A 58 0.37 -17.29 -12.20
CA SER A 58 0.81 -17.97 -13.40
C SER A 58 -0.40 -18.54 -14.13
N ASN A 59 -0.76 -17.91 -15.24
CA ASN A 59 -1.94 -18.19 -16.04
C ASN A 59 -1.84 -19.61 -16.61
N ARG A 60 -2.31 -20.63 -15.87
CA ARG A 60 -2.69 -21.93 -16.43
C ARG A 60 -4.14 -21.80 -16.85
N GLY A 61 -4.32 -21.57 -18.14
CA GLY A 61 -5.58 -21.22 -18.77
C GLY A 61 -6.75 -22.09 -18.33
N GLY A 62 -7.83 -21.43 -17.95
CA GLY A 62 -9.14 -22.01 -17.71
C GLY A 62 -10.17 -20.90 -17.77
N SER A 63 -10.70 -20.66 -18.96
CA SER A 63 -11.82 -19.74 -19.21
C SER A 63 -13.01 -20.15 -18.35
N LEU A 64 -13.27 -19.43 -17.27
CA LEU A 64 -14.50 -19.57 -16.49
C LEU A 64 -15.60 -18.77 -17.18
N LEU A 65 -16.41 -19.49 -17.95
CA LEU A 65 -17.66 -19.03 -18.54
C LEU A 65 -18.60 -18.58 -17.41
N ALA A 66 -18.92 -17.29 -17.37
CA ALA A 66 -19.92 -16.75 -16.45
C ALA A 66 -21.32 -17.21 -16.91
N THR A 67 -21.91 -18.16 -16.20
CA THR A 67 -23.34 -18.44 -16.30
C THR A 67 -24.07 -17.47 -15.36
N ARG A 68 -24.81 -16.56 -16.00
CA ARG A 68 -25.95 -15.73 -15.56
C ARG A 68 -26.12 -15.47 -14.06
#